data_AF-A0A8H6TMQ2-F1
#
_entry.id   AF-A0A8H6TMQ2-F1
#
_cell.length_a   1.000
_cell.length_b   1.000
_cell.length_c   1.000
_cell.angle_alpha   90.00
_cell.angle_beta   90.00
_cell.angle_gamma   90.00
#
_symmetry.space_group_name_H-M   'P 1'
#
loop_
_entity.id
_entity.type
_entity.pdbx_description
1 polymer ?
#
loop_
_entity_poly.entity_id
_entity_poly.type
_entity_poly.pdbx_seq_one_letter_code
_entity_poly.pdbx_strand_id
1 'polypeptide(L)' 'MRRWFTSFAISGDTPVAADAITWERSTASSGSPRLLLHPGATAMENITEALTARCNFWHGLSSEIST' A
#
# COMPACT_ATOMS: atom_id res chain seq x y z
N MET A 1 4.87 -1.30 12.25
CA MET A 1 5.66 -0.84 11.08
C MET A 1 7.09 -1.38 11.05
N ARG A 2 7.97 -1.03 12.00
CA ARG A 2 9.42 -1.39 11.97
C ARG A 2 9.73 -2.81 11.49
N ARG A 3 9.08 -3.84 12.07
CA ARG A 3 9.37 -5.26 11.77
C ARG A 3 9.20 -5.61 10.28
N TRP A 4 8.09 -5.22 9.66
CA TRP A 4 7.86 -5.45 8.22
C TRP A 4 8.96 -4.80 7.37
N PHE A 5 9.32 -3.54 7.64
CA PHE A 5 10.35 -2.85 6.87
C PHE A 5 11.75 -3.47 7.08
N THR A 6 12.08 -3.88 8.30
CA THR A 6 13.33 -4.58 8.58
C THR A 6 13.40 -5.92 7.86
N SER A 7 12.35 -6.74 7.89
CA SER A 7 12.35 -8.03 7.20
C SER A 7 12.47 -7.85 5.68
N PHE A 8 11.76 -6.86 5.13
CA PHE A 8 11.82 -6.52 3.71
C PHE A 8 13.23 -6.10 3.30
N ALA A 9 13.86 -5.22 4.07
CA ALA A 9 15.22 -4.75 3.79
C ALA A 9 16.27 -5.88 3.87
N ILE A 10 16.06 -6.87 4.75
CA ILE A 10 16.99 -7.99 4.93
C ILE A 10 16.81 -9.06 3.84
N SER A 11 15.57 -9.44 3.55
CA SER A 11 15.27 -10.57 2.65
C SER A 11 15.06 -10.16 1.20
N GLY A 12 14.58 -8.95 0.94
CA GLY A 12 14.04 -8.53 -0.36
C GLY A 12 12.70 -9.16 -0.71
N ASP A 13 12.17 -10.03 0.15
CA ASP A 13 10.92 -10.77 -0.05
C ASP A 13 9.72 -10.07 0.58
N THR A 14 8.54 -10.71 0.52
CA THR A 14 7.31 -10.20 1.14
C THR A 14 7.57 -9.83 2.61
N PRO A 15 7.23 -8.60 3.04
CA PRO A 15 7.44 -8.16 4.41
C PRO A 15 6.71 -9.06 5.43
N VAL A 16 7.40 -9.46 6.50
CA VAL A 16 6.86 -10.28 7.58
C VAL A 16 7.04 -9.62 8.94
N ALA A 17 6.07 -9.81 9.82
CA ALA A 17 6.17 -9.39 11.21
C ALA A 17 5.41 -10.37 12.10
N ALA A 18 6.09 -10.91 13.11
CA ALA A 18 5.46 -11.73 14.14
C ALA A 18 4.37 -10.92 14.88
N ASP A 19 3.26 -11.60 15.18
CA ASP A 19 2.07 -11.06 15.87
C ASP A 19 1.39 -9.89 15.14
N ALA A 20 1.55 -9.82 13.83
CA ALA A 20 0.91 -8.82 13.00
C ALA A 20 0.17 -9.47 11.83
N ILE A 21 -0.72 -8.72 11.20
CA ILE A 21 -1.44 -9.19 10.02
C ILE A 21 -0.48 -9.50 8.87
N THR A 22 -0.86 -10.48 8.05
CA THR A 22 -0.12 -10.84 6.85
C THR A 22 -0.16 -9.69 5.85
N TRP A 23 1.01 -9.29 5.35
CA TRP A 23 1.08 -8.32 4.25
C TRP A 23 0.88 -9.06 2.93
N GLU A 24 -0.33 -8.97 2.37
CA GLU A 24 -0.65 -9.61 1.10
C GLU A 24 -0.16 -8.77 -0.08
N ARG A 25 0.30 -9.45 -1.13
CA ARG A 25 0.76 -8.79 -2.36
C ARG A 25 -0.42 -8.18 -3.10
N SER A 26 -0.26 -6.96 -3.60
CA SER A 26 -1.20 -6.39 -4.55
C SER A 26 -1.31 -7.27 -5.80
N THR A 27 -2.52 -7.59 -6.20
CA THR A 27 -2.83 -8.39 -7.41
C THR A 27 -3.51 -7.55 -8.49
N ALA A 28 -4.08 -6.41 -8.12
CA ALA A 28 -4.74 -5.49 -9.05
C ALA A 28 -3.79 -4.37 -9.51
N SER A 29 -4.00 -3.88 -10.74
CA SER A 29 -3.30 -2.71 -11.27
C SER A 29 -3.60 -1.41 -10.51
N SER A 30 -4.70 -1.39 -9.75
CA SER A 30 -5.04 -0.31 -8.82
C SER A 30 -4.10 -0.23 -7.60
N GLY A 31 -3.26 -1.24 -7.38
CA GLY A 31 -2.45 -1.36 -6.17
C GLY A 31 -3.18 -2.06 -5.00
N SER A 32 -4.30 -2.76 -5.28
CA SER A 32 -5.11 -3.47 -4.29
C SER A 32 -4.73 -4.95 -4.17
N PRO A 33 -4.79 -5.55 -2.96
CA PRO A 33 -5.02 -4.90 -1.66
C PRO A 33 -3.79 -4.14 -1.16
N ARG A 34 -4.00 -3.18 -0.26
CA ARG A 34 -2.92 -2.43 0.41
C ARG A 34 -2.96 -2.59 1.92
N LEU A 35 -1.80 -2.48 2.56
CA LEU A 35 -1.69 -2.43 4.01
C LEU A 35 -2.01 -1.02 4.51
N LEU A 36 -3.10 -0.86 5.27
CA LEU A 36 -3.43 0.36 5.99
C LEU A 36 -2.62 0.44 7.28
N LEU A 37 -1.82 1.50 7.42
CA LEU A 37 -1.04 1.80 8.62
C LEU A 37 -1.65 3.01 9.31
N HIS A 38 -2.68 2.78 10.13
CA HIS A 38 -3.40 3.82 10.86
C HIS A 38 -3.31 3.60 12.37
N PRO A 39 -3.22 4.66 13.21
CA PRO A 39 -3.17 4.50 14.67
C PRO A 39 -4.35 3.71 15.26
N GLY A 40 -5.54 3.82 14.64
CA GLY A 40 -6.75 3.11 15.08
C GLY A 40 -6.84 1.64 14.61
N ALA A 41 -6.16 1.27 13.53
CA ALA A 41 -6.15 -0.10 13.03
C ALA A 41 -5.02 -0.31 12.01
N THR A 42 -4.41 -1.49 12.04
CA THR A 42 -3.56 -1.98 10.96
C THR A 42 -4.27 -3.13 10.28
N ALA A 43 -4.63 -2.96 9.00
CA ALA A 43 -5.49 -3.88 8.26
C ALA A 43 -5.06 -3.98 6.79
N MET A 44 -5.36 -5.10 6.14
CA MET A 44 -5.39 -5.16 4.68
C MET A 44 -6.71 -4.54 4.22
N GLU A 45 -6.65 -3.62 3.28
CA GLU A 45 -7.85 -2.98 2.72
C GLU A 45 -7.83 -3.01 1.19
N ASN A 46 -9.04 -3.16 0.63
CA ASN A 46 -9.24 -3.02 -0.80
C ASN A 46 -9.34 -1.54 -1.17
N ILE A 47 -8.66 -1.16 -2.24
CA ILE A 47 -8.79 0.18 -2.81
C ILE A 47 -10.14 0.27 -3.48
N THR A 48 -10.98 1.21 -3.02
CA THR A 48 -12.32 1.43 -3.59
C THR A 48 -12.23 2.15 -4.93
N GLU A 49 -13.25 2.01 -5.77
CA GLU A 49 -13.33 2.72 -7.06
C GLU A 49 -13.23 4.24 -6.87
N ALA A 50 -13.81 4.79 -5.81
CA ALA A 50 -13.72 6.21 -5.49
C ALA A 50 -12.26 6.66 -5.20
N LEU A 51 -11.48 5.83 -4.50
CA LEU A 51 -10.07 6.10 -4.25
C LEU A 51 -9.24 5.94 -5.53
N THR A 52 -9.52 4.90 -6.33
CA THR A 52 -8.90 4.72 -7.64
C THR A 52 -9.13 5.92 -8.56
N ALA A 53 -10.37 6.42 -8.65
CA ALA A 53 -10.71 7.60 -9.45
C ALA A 53 -9.92 8.84 -8.99
N ARG A 54 -9.77 9.05 -7.68
CA ARG A 54 -8.95 10.14 -7.13
C ARG A 54 -7.47 9.98 -7.47
N CYS A 55 -6.91 8.78 -7.35
CA CYS A 55 -5.52 8.53 -7.73
C CYS A 55 -5.28 8.81 -9.21
N ASN A 56 -6.18 8.34 -10.08
CA ASN A 56 -6.09 8.57 -11.53
C ASN A 56 -6.19 10.06 -11.89
N PHE A 57 -7.06 10.81 -11.21
CA PHE A 57 -7.13 12.26 -11.37
C PHE A 57 -5.78 12.94 -11.07
N TRP A 58 -5.18 12.62 -9.92
CA TRP A 58 -3.87 13.19 -9.54
C TRP A 58 -2.74 12.74 -10.48
N HIS A 59 -2.75 11.49 -10.94
CA HIS A 59 -1.79 11.02 -11.94
C HIS A 59 -1.94 11.76 -13.27
N GLY A 60 -3.17 12.08 -13.69
CA GLY A 60 -3.41 12.88 -14.89
C GLY A 60 -2.90 14.31 -14.79
N LEU A 61 -2.98 14.93 -13.61
CA LEU A 61 -2.44 16.28 -13.38
C LEU A 61 -0.92 16.32 -13.21
N SER A 62 -0.27 15.17 -12.96
CA SER A 62 1.16 15.15 -12.63
C SER A 62 2.04 15.72 -13.74
N SER A 63 1.64 15.58 -15.01
CA SER A 63 2.33 16.18 -16.16
C SER A 63 2.17 17.70 -16.23
N GLU A 64 1.07 18.24 -15.69
CA GLU A 64 0.75 19.68 -15.72
C GLU A 64 1.35 20.42 -14.52
N ILE A 65 1.55 19.75 -13.39
CA ILE A 65 2.12 20.35 -12.16
C ILE A 65 3.66 20.38 -12.20
N SER A 66 4.30 19.56 -13.05
CA SER A 66 5.75 19.44 -13.12
C SER A 66 6.45 20.51 -13.99
N THR A 67 5.71 21.50 -14.48
CA THR A 67 6.22 22.68 -15.22
C THR A 67 6.34 23.90 -14.32
#